data_AF-A0A7C7NTD2-F1
#
_entry.id   AF-A0A7C7NTD2-F1
#
_cell.length_a   1.000
_cell.length_b   1.000
_cell.length_c   1.000
_cell.angle_alpha   90.00
_cell.angle_beta   90.00
_cell.angle_gamma   90.00
#
_symmetry.space_group_name_H-M   'P 1'
#
loop_
_entity.id
_entity.type
_entity.pdbx_description
1 polymer ?
#
loop_
_entity_poly.entity_id
_entity_poly.type
_entity_poly.pdbx_seq_one_letter_code
_entity_poly.pdbx_strand_id
1 'polypeptide(L)'
;MILASHILFISTPEVFFILLVVVMLFGAKNIPDIAKGLGKGMRTLKDATNDIKHEITKSAENNGIDTSITKDVNDELNKVKDDLEQFTGSIKRNK
;
A
#
# COMPACT_ATOMS: atom_id res chain seq x y z
N MET A 1 -17.45 17.71 8.54
CA MET A 1 -16.62 17.94 9.74
C MET A 1 -17.09 17.11 10.94
N ILE A 2 -18.39 17.10 11.28
CA ILE A 2 -18.94 16.34 12.43
C ILE A 2 -18.77 14.80 12.27
N LEU A 3 -18.95 14.28 11.05
CA LEU A 3 -18.85 12.83 10.79
C LEU A 3 -17.42 12.28 10.95
N ALA A 4 -16.41 13.05 10.55
CA ALA A 4 -15.00 12.66 10.65
C ALA A 4 -14.53 12.65 12.11
N SER A 5 -15.01 13.60 12.92
CA SER A 5 -14.73 13.63 14.35
C SER A 5 -15.26 12.39 15.07
N HIS A 6 -16.45 11.88 14.72
CA HIS A 6 -17.00 10.69 15.37
C HIS A 6 -16.18 9.42 15.16
N ILE A 7 -15.52 9.26 14.01
CA ILE A 7 -14.62 8.12 13.78
C ILE A 7 -13.33 8.27 14.59
N LEU A 8 -12.88 9.50 14.82
CA LEU A 8 -11.64 9.80 15.54
C LEU A 8 -11.80 9.76 17.08
N PHE A 9 -13.04 9.85 17.59
CA PHE A 9 -13.37 9.76 19.02
C PHE A 9 -13.96 8.41 19.44
N ILE A 10 -13.87 7.36 18.61
CA ILE A 10 -14.35 6.04 19.00
C ILE A 10 -13.44 5.46 20.09
N SER A 11 -13.98 5.29 21.30
CA SER A 11 -13.23 4.68 22.40
C SER A 11 -13.46 3.16 22.39
N THR A 12 -12.67 2.44 23.18
CA THR A 12 -12.77 0.97 23.29
C THR A 12 -14.20 0.46 23.62
N PRO A 13 -15.00 1.13 24.49
CA PRO A 13 -16.36 0.68 24.79
C PRO A 13 -17.32 0.74 23.60
N GLU A 14 -17.28 1.79 22.77
CA GLU A 14 -18.16 1.91 21.61
C GLU A 14 -17.84 0.85 20.56
N VAL A 15 -16.55 0.56 20.32
CA VAL A 15 -16.13 -0.53 19.44
C VAL A 15 -16.65 -1.88 19.95
N PHE A 16 -16.58 -2.12 21.27
CA PHE A 16 -17.10 -3.35 21.87
C PHE A 16 -18.62 -3.48 21.71
N PHE A 17 -19.37 -2.38 21.88
CA PHE A 17 -20.81 -2.37 21.67
C PHE A 17 -21.19 -2.70 20.21
N ILE A 18 -20.50 -2.11 19.24
CA ILE A 18 -20.72 -2.41 17.81
C ILE A 18 -20.40 -3.88 17.53
N LEU A 19 -19.30 -4.40 18.08
CA LEU A 19 -18.92 -5.81 17.92
C LEU A 19 -20.00 -6.75 18.48
N LEU A 20 -20.61 -6.39 19.61
CA LEU A 20 -21.71 -7.16 20.20
C LEU A 20 -22.96 -7.17 19.31
N VAL A 21 -23.33 -6.03 18.71
CA VAL A 21 -24.43 -5.96 17.74
C VAL A 21 -24.13 -6.82 16.51
N VAL A 22 -22.91 -6.76 15.98
CA VAL A 22 -22.48 -7.60 14.85
C VAL A 22 -22.57 -9.09 15.20
N VAL A 23 -22.13 -9.48 16.40
CA VAL A 23 -22.26 -10.86 16.90
C VAL A 23 -23.73 -11.27 17.06
N MET A 24 -24.64 -10.36 17.43
CA MET A 24 -26.06 -10.67 17.54
C MET A 24 -26.72 -10.86 16.17
N LEU A 25 -26.33 -10.05 15.17
CA LEU A 25 -26.86 -10.14 13.80
C LEU A 25 -26.36 -11.37 13.04
N PHE A 26 -25.06 -11.62 13.11
CA PHE A 26 -24.42 -12.70 12.35
C PHE A 26 -24.24 -13.98 13.16
N GLY A 27 -24.27 -13.91 14.49
CA GLY A 27 -23.95 -15.04 15.38
C GLY A 27 -22.44 -15.21 15.59
N ALA A 28 -22.03 -15.52 16.82
CA ALA A 28 -20.61 -15.69 17.18
C ALA A 28 -19.88 -16.79 16.38
N LYS A 29 -20.63 -17.78 15.85
CA LYS A 29 -20.08 -18.89 15.08
C LYS A 29 -19.75 -18.51 13.63
N ASN A 30 -20.43 -17.50 13.06
CA ASN A 30 -20.24 -17.12 11.65
C ASN A 30 -19.08 -16.14 11.44
N ILE A 31 -18.73 -15.32 12.43
CA ILE A 31 -17.57 -14.41 12.35
C ILE A 31 -16.26 -15.13 12.02
N PRO A 32 -15.86 -16.23 12.70
CA PRO A 32 -14.62 -16.92 12.38
C PRO A 32 -14.64 -17.56 10.98
N ASP A 33 -15.80 -18.01 10.49
CA ASP A 33 -15.93 -18.59 9.16
C ASP A 33 -15.82 -17.52 8.07
N ILE A 34 -16.43 -16.35 8.27
CA ILE A 34 -16.27 -15.18 7.38
C ILE A 34 -14.81 -14.72 7.37
N ALA A 35 -14.17 -14.60 8.53
CA ALA A 35 -12.76 -14.22 8.62
C ALA A 35 -11.83 -15.21 7.90
N LYS A 36 -12.07 -16.52 8.06
CA LYS A 36 -11.34 -17.57 7.32
C LYS A 36 -11.61 -17.50 5.81
N GLY A 37 -12.85 -17.26 5.40
CA GLY A 37 -13.24 -17.11 4.00
C GLY A 37 -12.56 -15.91 3.33
N LEU A 38 -12.63 -14.75 3.97
CA LEU A 38 -11.96 -13.52 3.51
C LEU A 38 -10.45 -13.68 3.50
N GLY A 39 -9.86 -14.31 4.52
CA GLY A 39 -8.41 -14.56 4.57
C GLY A 39 -7.93 -15.47 3.45
N LYS A 40 -8.66 -16.57 3.18
CA LYS A 40 -8.39 -17.44 2.03
C LYS A 40 -8.55 -16.69 0.70
N GLY A 41 -9.63 -15.93 0.55
CA GLY A 41 -9.89 -15.11 -0.63
C GLY A 41 -8.76 -14.11 -0.89
N MET A 42 -8.40 -13.30 0.12
CA MET A 42 -7.31 -12.32 0.02
C MET A 42 -5.98 -12.98 -0.31
N ARG A 43 -5.69 -14.16 0.24
CA ARG A 43 -4.49 -14.93 -0.11
C ARG A 43 -4.49 -15.38 -1.56
N THR A 44 -5.59 -15.99 -2.03
CA THR A 44 -5.71 -16.40 -3.43
C THR A 44 -5.60 -15.22 -4.39
N LEU A 45 -6.24 -14.09 -4.08
CA LEU A 45 -6.13 -12.86 -4.87
C LEU A 45 -4.70 -12.33 -4.90
N LYS A 46 -4.00 -12.33 -3.75
CA LYS A 46 -2.61 -11.89 -3.66
C LYS A 46 -1.68 -12.81 -4.45
N ASP A 47 -1.85 -14.12 -4.33
CA ASP A 47 -1.01 -15.10 -5.00
C ASP A 47 -1.19 -15.01 -6.53
N ALA A 48 -2.44 -15.00 -7.02
CA ALA A 48 -2.73 -14.78 -8.44
C ALA A 48 -2.19 -13.43 -8.96
N THR A 49 -2.35 -12.36 -8.17
CA THR A 49 -1.81 -11.03 -8.53
C THR A 49 -0.28 -11.04 -8.58
N ASN A 50 0.39 -11.75 -7.68
CA ASN A 50 1.84 -11.89 -7.66
C ASN A 50 2.35 -12.68 -8.87
N ASP A 51 1.67 -13.75 -9.26
CA ASP A 51 2.01 -14.54 -10.43
C ASP A 51 1.87 -13.69 -11.71
N ILE A 52 0.76 -12.97 -11.85
CA ILE A 52 0.54 -12.00 -12.94
C ILE A 52 1.63 -10.92 -12.94
N LYS A 53 1.95 -10.34 -11.77
CA LYS A 53 3.01 -9.33 -11.65
C LYS A 53 4.36 -9.92 -12.09
N HIS A 54 4.67 -11.14 -11.69
CA HIS A 54 5.93 -11.81 -12.06
C HIS A 54 6.00 -12.10 -13.56
N GLU A 55 4.91 -12.59 -14.16
CA GLU A 55 4.82 -12.82 -15.61
C GLU A 55 4.91 -11.52 -16.41
N ILE A 56 4.28 -10.43 -15.94
CA ILE A 56 4.37 -9.11 -16.58
C ILE A 56 5.80 -8.57 -16.47
N THR A 57 6.43 -8.63 -15.29
CA THR A 57 7.83 -8.20 -15.13
C THR A 57 8.77 -9.02 -15.99
N LYS A 58 8.62 -10.35 -16.01
CA LYS A 58 9.43 -11.24 -16.83
C LYS A 58 9.18 -11.03 -18.33
N SER A 59 7.94 -10.77 -18.74
CA SER A 59 7.61 -10.46 -20.13
C SER A 59 8.12 -9.08 -20.55
N ALA A 60 8.07 -8.07 -19.69
CA ALA A 60 8.66 -6.76 -19.94
C ALA A 60 10.19 -6.84 -20.07
N GLU A 61 10.84 -7.65 -19.23
CA GLU A 61 12.28 -7.91 -19.29
C GLU A 61 12.67 -8.70 -20.57
N ASN A 62 11.85 -9.66 -21.00
CA ASN A 62 12.10 -10.41 -22.25
C ASN A 62 11.69 -9.67 -23.54
N ASN A 63 10.84 -8.63 -23.46
CA ASN A 63 10.45 -7.79 -24.61
C ASN A 63 11.29 -6.51 -24.74
N GLY A 64 12.42 -6.41 -24.05
CA GLY A 64 13.39 -5.33 -24.26
C GLY A 64 12.97 -3.97 -23.73
N ILE A 65 12.05 -3.88 -22.76
CA ILE A 65 12.07 -2.71 -21.86
C ILE A 65 13.20 -2.97 -20.87
N ASP A 66 14.39 -2.60 -21.35
CA ASP A 66 15.63 -2.84 -20.66
C ASP A 66 15.59 -2.14 -19.30
N THR A 67 15.68 -2.93 -18.23
CA THR A 67 15.86 -2.39 -16.89
C THR A 67 17.18 -1.63 -16.79
N SER A 68 18.12 -1.85 -17.73
CA SER A 68 19.30 -1.01 -17.93
C SER A 68 18.91 0.44 -18.23
N ILE A 69 18.00 0.72 -19.18
CA ILE A 69 17.58 2.10 -19.51
C ILE A 69 16.92 2.77 -18.30
N THR A 70 16.12 2.04 -17.51
CA THR A 70 15.53 2.64 -16.30
C THR A 70 16.56 2.89 -15.19
N LYS A 71 17.59 2.04 -15.06
CA LYS A 71 18.68 2.21 -14.10
C LYS A 71 19.64 3.33 -14.53
N ASP A 72 20.04 3.35 -15.80
CA ASP A 72 20.90 4.37 -16.39
C ASP A 72 20.25 5.75 -16.32
N VAL A 73 18.94 5.83 -16.59
CA VAL A 73 18.16 7.07 -16.39
C VAL A 73 18.09 7.44 -14.90
N ASN A 74 17.91 6.49 -13.98
CA ASN A 74 17.92 6.82 -12.55
C ASN A 74 19.29 7.32 -12.07
N ASP A 75 20.36 6.71 -12.55
CA ASP A 75 21.74 7.07 -12.21
C ASP A 75 22.14 8.44 -12.80
N GLU A 76 21.65 8.79 -14.00
CA GLU A 76 21.76 10.15 -14.54
C GLU A 76 20.91 11.16 -13.76
N LEU A 77 19.67 10.82 -13.41
CA LEU A 77 18.78 11.71 -12.66
C LEU A 77 19.30 12.01 -11.24
N ASN A 78 19.98 11.06 -10.59
CA ASN A 78 20.62 11.28 -9.30
C ASN A 78 21.81 12.24 -9.40
N LYS A 79 22.64 12.14 -10.44
CA LYS A 79 23.74 13.10 -10.68
C LYS A 79 23.22 14.52 -10.91
N VAL A 80 22.16 14.66 -11.73
CA VAL A 80 21.54 15.97 -11.97
C VAL A 80 20.91 16.54 -10.70
N LYS A 81 20.35 15.70 -9.82
CA LYS A 81 19.84 16.12 -8.51
C LYS A 81 20.96 16.62 -7.59
N ASP A 82 22.09 15.92 -7.53
CA ASP A 82 23.24 16.32 -6.72
C ASP A 82 23.85 17.64 -7.19
N ASP A 83 23.97 17.83 -8.51
CA ASP A 83 24.43 19.08 -9.11
C ASP A 83 23.45 20.23 -8.84
N LEU A 84 22.15 19.95 -8.92
CA LEU A 84 21.10 20.92 -8.62
C LEU A 84 21.03 21.24 -7.12
N GLU A 85 21.25 20.28 -6.23
CA GLU A 85 21.35 20.50 -4.78
C GLU A 85 22.59 21.31 -4.41
N GLN A 86 23.73 21.13 -5.08
CA GLN A 86 24.89 22.00 -4.87
C GLN A 86 24.63 23.43 -5.36
N PHE A 87 23.99 23.58 -6.51
CA PHE A 87 23.65 24.88 -7.08
C PHE A 87 22.59 25.62 -6.25
N THR A 88 21.56 24.91 -5.80
CA THR A 88 20.45 25.47 -4.98
C THR A 88 20.79 25.54 -3.49
N GLY A 89 21.65 24.66 -2.98
CA GLY A 89 22.15 24.64 -1.61
C GLY A 89 23.04 25.85 -1.30
N SER A 90 23.72 26.38 -2.32
CA SER A 90 24.44 27.66 -2.25
C SER A 90 23.49 28.86 -2.03
N ILE A 91 22.24 28.76 -2.50
CA ILE A 91 21.17 29.75 -2.26
C ILE A 91 20.46 29.47 -0.92
N LYS A 92 20.36 28.21 -0.48
CA LYS A 92 19.69 27.81 0.77
C LYS A 92 20.52 27.99 2.04
N ARG A 93 21.85 28.20 1.92
CA ARG A 93 22.77 28.39 3.05
C ARG A 93 22.81 29.83 3.59
N ASN A 94 22.14 30.79 2.96
CA ASN A 94 22.05 32.17 3.45
C ASN A 94 20.63 32.52 3.93
N LYS A 95 20.20 31.90 5.03
CA LYS A 95 19.35 32.52 6.05
C LYS A 95 19.38 31.73 7.35
#